data_AF-A0AAV8ATW9-F1
#
_entry.id   AF-A0AAV8ATW9-F1
#
_cell.length_a   1.000
_cell.length_b   1.000
_cell.length_c   1.000
_cell.angle_alpha   90.00
_cell.angle_beta   90.00
_cell.angle_gamma   90.00
#
_symmetry.space_group_name_H-M   'P 1'
#
loop_
_entity.id
_entity.type
_entity.pdbx_description
1 polymer ?
#
loop_
_entity_poly.entity_id
_entity_poly.type
_entity_poly.pdbx_seq_one_letter_code
_entity_poly.pdbx_strand_id
1 'polypeptide(L)'
;MTAILERRESTSLWGRFCNWITSTENRLYIGWFGVLMIPTLLTATSVFIIAFIAAPPVDIDGIREPVSGSLLYGNNIISAPVAAATAVFLIYPIGQGSFSDGMPLGISGTFNFMIVFQAEHNILMHPFHMLGVAGVFGGSLFSAMHGSLVTSSLIRETTENESANEGYRFGQEEETYNIVAAHGYLAD
;
A
#
# COMPACT_ATOMS: atom_id res chain seq x y z
N MET A 1 -19.49 24.40 -54.41
CA MET A 1 -19.08 24.64 -53.02
C MET A 1 -20.13 23.97 -52.13
N THR A 2 -19.93 22.68 -51.84
CA THR A 2 -20.86 21.83 -51.08
C THR A 2 -20.47 21.90 -49.60
N ALA A 3 -21.30 22.56 -48.80
CA ALA A 3 -21.13 22.61 -47.35
C ALA A 3 -21.39 21.21 -46.78
N ILE A 4 -20.32 20.57 -46.29
CA ILE A 4 -20.42 19.38 -45.45
C ILE A 4 -21.04 19.84 -44.13
N LEU A 5 -22.31 19.51 -43.92
CA LEU A 5 -22.94 19.57 -42.61
C LEU A 5 -22.21 18.54 -41.72
N GLU A 6 -21.21 18.97 -40.96
CA GLU A 6 -20.75 18.21 -39.80
C GLU A 6 -21.97 18.01 -38.89
N ARG A 7 -22.56 16.81 -38.95
CA ARG A 7 -23.50 16.34 -37.95
C ARG A 7 -22.71 16.25 -36.65
N ARG A 8 -22.72 17.34 -35.89
CA ARG A 8 -22.22 17.40 -34.52
C ARG A 8 -23.07 16.41 -33.73
N GLU A 9 -22.64 15.15 -33.67
CA GLU A 9 -23.26 14.18 -32.78
C GLU A 9 -23.06 14.72 -31.37
N SER A 10 -24.13 15.29 -30.82
CA SER A 10 -24.14 15.68 -29.42
C SER A 10 -24.03 14.40 -28.61
N THR A 11 -22.83 14.10 -28.13
CA THR A 11 -22.62 13.00 -27.18
C THR A 11 -23.58 13.20 -26.01
N SER A 12 -24.34 12.16 -25.67
CA SER A 12 -25.28 12.19 -24.55
C SER A 12 -24.56 12.55 -23.24
N LEU A 13 -25.30 13.00 -22.23
CA LEU A 13 -24.73 13.27 -20.90
C LEU A 13 -23.95 12.06 -20.36
N TRP A 14 -24.51 10.86 -20.56
CA TRP A 14 -23.87 9.60 -20.20
C TRP A 14 -22.56 9.39 -20.99
N GLY A 15 -22.56 9.62 -22.30
CA GLY A 15 -21.35 9.51 -23.12
C GLY A 15 -20.24 10.47 -22.67
N ARG A 16 -20.61 11.72 -22.32
CA ARG A 16 -19.66 12.70 -21.75
C ARG A 16 -19.11 12.25 -20.41
N PHE A 17 -19.97 11.69 -19.55
CA PHE A 17 -19.56 11.15 -18.25
C PHE A 17 -18.60 9.98 -18.39
N CYS A 18 -18.91 8.99 -19.25
CA CYS A 18 -18.03 7.86 -19.51
C CYS A 18 -16.66 8.33 -20.03
N ASN A 19 -16.66 9.21 -21.03
CA ASN A 19 -15.42 9.76 -21.60
C ASN A 19 -14.57 10.47 -20.53
N TRP A 20 -15.22 11.17 -19.59
CA TRP A 20 -14.52 11.84 -18.50
C TRP A 20 -13.96 10.86 -17.46
N ILE A 21 -14.75 9.87 -17.02
CA ILE A 21 -14.33 8.85 -16.05
C ILE A 21 -13.13 8.05 -16.57
N THR A 22 -13.10 7.72 -17.85
CA THR A 22 -12.02 6.94 -18.47
C THR A 22 -10.93 7.79 -19.12
N SER A 23 -10.94 9.11 -18.93
CA SER A 23 -9.94 10.02 -19.51
C SER A 23 -8.55 9.76 -18.93
N THR A 24 -7.54 9.70 -19.82
CA THR A 24 -6.11 9.63 -19.49
C THR A 24 -5.51 10.98 -19.13
N GLU A 25 -6.23 12.07 -19.42
CA GLU A 25 -5.77 13.45 -19.17
C GLU A 25 -6.12 13.94 -17.76
N ASN A 26 -6.82 13.13 -16.96
CA ASN A 26 -7.07 13.46 -15.56
C ASN A 26 -5.77 13.37 -14.74
N ARG A 27 -5.51 14.35 -13.87
CA ARG A 27 -4.33 14.36 -12.98
C ARG A 27 -4.21 13.11 -12.10
N LEU A 28 -5.35 12.56 -11.70
CA LEU A 28 -5.50 11.27 -11.05
C LEU A 28 -6.53 10.48 -11.86
N TYR A 29 -6.14 9.32 -12.35
CA TYR A 29 -7.04 8.46 -13.10
C TYR A 29 -8.19 7.97 -12.21
N ILE A 30 -9.41 7.96 -12.76
CA ILE A 30 -10.62 7.53 -12.04
C ILE A 30 -10.97 6.10 -12.47
N GLY A 31 -11.42 5.93 -13.72
CA GLY A 31 -11.92 4.65 -14.21
C GLY A 31 -13.15 4.13 -13.44
N TRP A 32 -13.70 3.00 -13.88
CA TRP A 32 -14.88 2.42 -13.24
C TRP A 32 -14.62 1.89 -11.82
N PHE A 33 -13.41 1.43 -11.55
CA PHE A 33 -13.00 1.07 -10.18
C PHE A 33 -12.96 2.30 -9.26
N GLY A 34 -12.49 3.45 -9.76
CA GLY A 34 -12.42 4.70 -9.01
C GLY A 34 -13.77 5.18 -8.50
N VAL A 35 -14.85 4.92 -9.24
CA VAL A 35 -16.23 5.26 -8.84
C VAL A 35 -16.62 4.59 -7.51
N LEU A 36 -16.13 3.38 -7.25
CA LEU A 36 -16.36 2.66 -5.98
C LEU A 36 -15.24 2.92 -4.96
N MET A 37 -14.00 2.95 -5.43
CA MET A 37 -12.81 3.10 -4.59
C MET A 37 -12.80 4.46 -3.88
N ILE A 38 -13.09 5.56 -4.59
CA ILE A 38 -12.98 6.91 -4.01
C ILE A 38 -13.95 7.09 -2.83
N PRO A 39 -15.26 6.81 -2.96
CA PRO A 39 -16.19 6.95 -1.83
C PRO A 39 -15.86 6.00 -0.67
N THR A 40 -15.48 4.74 -0.95
CA THR A 40 -15.21 3.75 0.10
C THR A 40 -13.94 4.08 0.87
N LEU A 41 -12.86 4.47 0.21
CA LEU A 41 -11.63 4.90 0.86
C LEU A 41 -11.83 6.19 1.66
N LEU A 42 -12.51 7.20 1.11
CA LEU A 42 -12.79 8.44 1.84
C LEU A 42 -13.59 8.16 3.12
N THR A 43 -14.64 7.33 3.04
CA THR A 43 -15.45 6.97 4.20
C THR A 43 -14.61 6.24 5.25
N ALA A 44 -13.84 5.23 4.83
CA ALA A 44 -12.98 4.46 5.73
C ALA A 44 -11.92 5.34 6.40
N THR A 45 -11.25 6.22 5.64
CA THR A 45 -10.25 7.15 6.16
C THR A 45 -10.86 8.14 7.15
N SER A 46 -12.00 8.76 6.82
CA SER A 46 -12.65 9.72 7.71
C SER A 46 -13.08 9.08 9.03
N VAL A 47 -13.73 7.91 8.98
CA VAL A 47 -14.15 7.18 10.18
C VAL A 47 -12.94 6.73 10.99
N PHE A 48 -11.89 6.22 10.35
CA PHE A 48 -10.66 5.80 11.02
C PHE A 48 -10.00 6.96 11.78
N ILE A 49 -9.83 8.12 11.15
CA ILE A 49 -9.22 9.30 11.79
C ILE A 49 -10.02 9.73 13.01
N ILE A 50 -11.35 9.82 12.88
CA ILE A 50 -12.23 10.22 13.98
C ILE A 50 -12.15 9.22 15.13
N ALA A 51 -12.24 7.93 14.84
CA ALA A 51 -12.20 6.87 15.85
C ALA A 51 -10.84 6.82 16.56
N PHE A 52 -9.74 6.92 15.82
CA PHE A 52 -8.39 6.92 16.37
C PHE A 52 -8.16 8.08 17.34
N ILE A 53 -8.75 9.25 17.06
CA ILE A 53 -8.60 10.43 17.93
C ILE A 53 -9.56 10.36 19.12
N ALA A 54 -10.82 10.02 18.90
CA ALA A 54 -11.91 10.36 19.83
C ALA A 54 -12.87 9.22 20.18
N ALA A 55 -12.67 7.99 19.71
CA ALA A 55 -13.58 6.90 20.07
C ALA A 55 -13.58 6.64 21.60
N PRO A 56 -14.75 6.42 22.22
CA PRO A 56 -14.81 5.96 23.60
C PRO A 56 -14.26 4.52 23.71
N PRO A 57 -13.94 4.05 24.93
CA PRO A 57 -13.53 2.67 25.16
C PRO A 57 -14.54 1.64 24.63
N VAL A 58 -14.04 0.54 24.06
CA VAL A 58 -14.85 -0.50 23.39
C VAL A 58 -14.73 -1.83 24.15
N ASP A 59 -15.86 -2.46 24.46
CA ASP A 59 -15.93 -3.79 25.06
C ASP A 59 -15.72 -4.86 23.97
N ILE A 60 -14.45 -5.18 23.69
CA ILE A 60 -14.06 -6.04 22.55
C ILE A 60 -14.45 -7.51 22.76
N ASP A 61 -14.36 -8.01 23.98
CA ASP A 61 -14.64 -9.41 24.32
C ASP A 61 -16.08 -9.62 24.81
N GLY A 62 -16.87 -8.54 24.95
CA GLY A 62 -18.26 -8.59 25.43
C GLY A 62 -18.40 -8.97 26.91
N ILE A 63 -17.33 -8.89 27.69
CA ILE A 63 -17.27 -9.24 29.11
C ILE A 63 -17.49 -8.04 30.04
N ARG A 64 -17.87 -6.88 29.49
CA ARG A 64 -18.06 -5.61 30.22
C ARG A 64 -16.75 -5.02 30.74
N GLU A 65 -15.64 -5.24 30.04
CA GLU A 65 -14.33 -4.64 30.32
C GLU A 65 -13.86 -3.80 29.12
N PRO A 66 -14.27 -2.51 29.02
CA PRO A 66 -13.95 -1.68 27.87
C PRO A 66 -12.45 -1.34 27.76
N VAL A 67 -11.90 -1.49 26.56
CA VAL A 67 -10.51 -1.15 26.24
C VAL A 67 -10.45 0.22 25.57
N SER A 68 -9.63 1.13 26.11
CA SER A 68 -9.38 2.44 25.51
C SER A 68 -8.37 2.35 24.37
N GLY A 69 -8.76 2.76 23.17
CA GLY A 69 -7.89 2.73 21.98
C GLY A 69 -7.58 4.11 21.37
N SER A 70 -8.24 5.18 21.82
CA SER A 70 -8.12 6.50 21.18
C SER A 70 -7.20 7.45 21.93
N LEU A 71 -6.67 8.45 21.22
CA LEU A 71 -5.73 9.43 21.76
C LEU A 71 -6.33 10.25 22.91
N LEU A 72 -7.58 10.73 22.77
CA LEU A 72 -8.23 11.54 23.80
C LEU A 72 -8.52 10.75 25.09
N TYR A 73 -8.52 9.42 25.03
CA TYR A 73 -8.68 8.53 26.17
C TYR A 73 -7.35 7.94 26.66
N GLY A 74 -6.25 8.69 26.48
CA GLY A 74 -4.96 8.42 27.15
C GLY A 74 -3.97 7.54 26.36
N ASN A 75 -4.20 7.32 25.06
CA ASN A 75 -3.27 6.58 24.20
C ASN A 75 -2.27 7.50 23.47
N ASN A 76 -1.14 6.92 23.07
CA ASN A 76 -0.18 7.52 22.15
C ASN A 76 -0.19 6.78 20.79
N ILE A 77 0.62 7.21 19.82
CA ILE A 77 0.64 6.60 18.47
C ILE A 77 1.01 5.10 18.49
N ILE A 78 1.80 4.64 19.45
CA ILE A 78 2.25 3.24 19.57
C ILE A 78 1.19 2.36 20.23
N SER A 79 0.51 2.87 21.25
CA SER A 79 -0.59 2.14 21.91
C SER A 79 -1.87 2.18 21.08
N ALA A 80 -2.03 3.22 20.27
CA ALA A 80 -3.14 3.36 19.36
C ALA A 80 -2.95 2.51 18.09
N PRO A 81 -4.04 2.19 17.39
CA PRO A 81 -3.97 1.01 16.58
C PRO A 81 -3.75 1.34 15.02
N VAL A 82 -3.00 0.53 14.18
CA VAL A 82 -2.88 0.49 12.66
C VAL A 82 -2.76 -0.95 11.99
N ALA A 83 -2.95 -1.13 10.65
CA ALA A 83 -3.60 -2.29 9.96
C ALA A 83 -2.89 -3.08 8.79
N ALA A 84 -3.44 -4.28 8.41
CA ALA A 84 -3.17 -5.15 7.21
C ALA A 84 -4.44 -5.94 6.75
N ALA A 85 -4.70 -6.15 5.44
CA ALA A 85 -6.07 -6.13 4.89
C ALA A 85 -6.99 -7.39 4.94
N THR A 86 -6.85 -8.44 4.11
CA THR A 86 -7.96 -9.42 3.93
C THR A 86 -7.91 -10.65 4.85
N ALA A 87 -6.73 -11.26 5.01
CA ALA A 87 -6.60 -12.49 5.79
C ALA A 87 -6.90 -12.26 7.29
N VAL A 88 -6.40 -11.16 7.85
CA VAL A 88 -6.45 -10.87 9.29
C VAL A 88 -7.69 -10.06 9.71
N PHE A 89 -8.39 -9.38 8.79
CA PHE A 89 -9.63 -8.66 9.11
C PHE A 89 -10.91 -9.36 8.65
N LEU A 90 -10.83 -10.38 7.80
CA LEU A 90 -12.02 -11.05 7.29
C LEU A 90 -11.93 -12.56 7.45
N ILE A 91 -10.92 -13.20 6.87
CA ILE A 91 -10.87 -14.68 6.84
C ILE A 91 -10.64 -15.26 8.23
N TYR A 92 -9.69 -14.71 9.00
CA TYR A 92 -9.42 -15.17 10.35
C TYR A 92 -10.62 -14.97 11.30
N PRO A 93 -11.25 -13.78 11.35
CA PRO A 93 -12.52 -13.60 12.06
C PRO A 93 -13.63 -14.60 11.70
N ILE A 94 -13.82 -14.86 10.40
CA ILE A 94 -14.82 -15.84 9.95
C ILE A 94 -14.48 -17.24 10.47
N GLY A 95 -13.20 -17.62 10.43
CA GLY A 95 -12.72 -18.91 10.93
C GLY A 95 -12.85 -19.08 12.44
N GLN A 96 -12.65 -18.01 13.22
CA GLN A 96 -12.83 -18.01 14.68
C GLN A 96 -14.29 -17.82 15.12
N GLY A 97 -15.14 -17.31 14.23
CA GLY A 97 -16.56 -17.06 14.51
C GLY A 97 -16.83 -15.69 15.15
N SER A 98 -15.83 -14.82 15.26
CA SER A 98 -15.98 -13.46 15.80
C SER A 98 -15.01 -12.46 15.15
N PHE A 99 -15.47 -11.21 14.98
CA PHE A 99 -14.61 -10.09 14.59
C PHE A 99 -13.79 -9.51 15.77
N SER A 100 -14.06 -9.92 17.01
CA SER A 100 -13.21 -9.59 18.17
C SER A 100 -11.80 -10.19 18.04
N ASP A 101 -11.68 -11.34 17.39
CA ASP A 101 -10.41 -12.03 17.15
C ASP A 101 -9.69 -11.51 15.89
N GLY A 102 -10.33 -10.59 15.16
CA GLY A 102 -9.69 -9.88 14.06
C GLY A 102 -8.51 -9.08 14.59
N MET A 103 -7.49 -8.90 13.74
CA MET A 103 -6.38 -8.05 14.12
C MET A 103 -6.93 -6.66 14.49
N PRO A 104 -6.65 -6.14 15.70
CA PRO A 104 -7.00 -4.77 16.00
C PRO A 104 -6.34 -3.90 14.94
N LEU A 105 -7.03 -2.85 14.50
CA LEU A 105 -6.42 -1.87 13.62
C LEU A 105 -5.42 -1.12 14.47
N GLY A 106 -4.28 -1.76 14.89
CA GLY A 106 -3.30 -1.77 16.05
C GLY A 106 -1.78 -1.61 15.85
N ILE A 107 -0.96 -0.69 16.42
CA ILE A 107 0.50 -1.03 16.56
C ILE A 107 0.62 -2.02 17.71
N SER A 108 0.31 -1.59 18.94
CA SER A 108 0.23 -2.49 20.10
C SER A 108 -0.80 -3.61 19.89
N GLY A 109 -1.92 -3.29 19.25
CA GLY A 109 -2.93 -4.29 18.87
C GLY A 109 -2.44 -5.34 17.86
N THR A 110 -1.59 -4.96 16.89
CA THR A 110 -0.96 -5.95 15.98
C THR A 110 -0.01 -6.86 16.75
N PHE A 111 0.78 -6.33 17.69
CA PHE A 111 1.63 -7.18 18.52
C PHE A 111 0.82 -8.15 19.38
N ASN A 112 -0.28 -7.68 19.97
CA ASN A 112 -1.19 -8.55 20.73
C ASN A 112 -1.74 -9.67 19.85
N PHE A 113 -2.27 -9.35 18.67
CA PHE A 113 -2.75 -10.33 17.69
C PHE A 113 -1.67 -11.35 17.34
N MET A 114 -0.44 -10.91 17.04
CA MET A 114 0.66 -11.81 16.69
C MET A 114 1.03 -12.77 17.82
N ILE A 115 1.01 -12.30 19.07
CA ILE A 115 1.32 -13.13 20.25
C ILE A 115 0.23 -14.17 20.47
N VAL A 116 -1.04 -13.77 20.43
CA VAL A 116 -2.18 -14.69 20.56
C VAL A 116 -2.19 -15.71 19.43
N PHE A 117 -2.00 -15.25 18.19
CA PHE A 117 -1.95 -16.11 17.01
C PHE A 117 -0.79 -17.12 17.09
N GLN A 118 0.37 -16.72 17.64
CA GLN A 118 1.46 -17.65 17.92
C GLN A 118 1.09 -18.66 19.02
N ALA A 119 0.41 -18.23 20.09
CA ALA A 119 0.00 -19.11 21.18
C ALA A 119 -1.03 -20.15 20.72
N GLU A 120 -1.97 -19.77 19.87
CA GLU A 120 -3.06 -20.63 19.40
C GLU A 120 -2.68 -21.51 18.20
N HIS A 121 -1.87 -20.97 17.27
CA HIS A 121 -1.62 -21.62 15.97
C HIS A 121 -0.16 -22.01 15.75
N ASN A 122 0.76 -21.66 16.67
CA ASN A 122 2.19 -21.89 16.54
C ASN A 122 2.74 -21.48 15.16
N ILE A 123 2.36 -20.28 14.71
CA ILE A 123 2.59 -19.78 13.34
C ILE A 123 4.07 -19.82 12.93
N LEU A 124 5.00 -19.64 13.87
CA LEU A 124 6.44 -19.74 13.60
C LEU A 124 6.85 -21.09 13.02
N MET A 125 6.10 -22.16 13.32
CA MET A 125 6.35 -23.51 12.79
C MET A 125 5.55 -23.82 11.51
N HIS A 126 4.73 -22.89 11.02
CA HIS A 126 3.92 -23.10 9.81
C HIS A 126 4.71 -22.80 8.53
N PRO A 127 4.75 -23.72 7.54
CA PRO A 127 5.58 -23.55 6.34
C PRO A 127 5.20 -22.32 5.50
N PHE A 128 3.92 -21.96 5.40
CA PHE A 128 3.53 -20.74 4.68
C PHE A 128 4.02 -19.45 5.36
N HIS A 129 4.13 -19.44 6.69
CA HIS A 129 4.72 -18.29 7.39
C HIS A 129 6.23 -18.22 7.11
N MET A 130 6.94 -19.35 7.15
CA MET A 130 8.36 -19.40 6.78
C MET A 130 8.61 -18.97 5.34
N LEU A 131 7.75 -19.37 4.39
CA LEU A 131 7.81 -18.91 3.00
C LEU A 131 7.55 -17.41 2.89
N GLY A 132 6.60 -16.87 3.65
CA GLY A 132 6.34 -15.43 3.74
C GLY A 132 7.57 -14.67 4.26
N VAL A 133 8.20 -15.16 5.33
CA VAL A 133 9.44 -14.60 5.90
C VAL A 133 10.58 -14.62 4.87
N ALA A 134 10.77 -15.75 4.17
CA ALA A 134 11.75 -15.85 3.10
C ALA A 134 11.45 -14.86 1.95
N GLY A 135 10.18 -14.67 1.61
CA GLY A 135 9.74 -13.71 0.60
C GLY A 135 10.05 -12.26 0.97
N VAL A 136 9.75 -11.82 2.20
CA VAL A 136 10.05 -10.44 2.63
C VAL A 136 11.55 -10.20 2.78
N PHE A 137 12.31 -11.13 3.37
CA PHE A 137 13.76 -10.99 3.48
C PHE A 137 14.45 -11.07 2.12
N GLY A 138 14.06 -11.99 1.26
CA GLY A 138 14.55 -12.08 -0.11
C GLY A 138 14.21 -10.83 -0.92
N GLY A 139 12.99 -10.32 -0.81
CA GLY A 139 12.56 -9.08 -1.47
C GLY A 139 13.39 -7.87 -1.02
N SER A 140 13.60 -7.70 0.29
CA SER A 140 14.45 -6.63 0.82
C SER A 140 15.91 -6.77 0.37
N LEU A 141 16.45 -8.00 0.40
CA LEU A 141 17.81 -8.29 -0.07
C LEU A 141 17.97 -7.95 -1.55
N PHE A 142 17.07 -8.43 -2.41
CA PHE A 142 17.14 -8.17 -3.84
C PHE A 142 16.87 -6.71 -4.20
N SER A 143 16.01 -6.00 -3.46
CA SER A 143 15.84 -4.56 -3.63
C SER A 143 17.13 -3.80 -3.35
N ALA A 144 17.84 -4.14 -2.25
CA ALA A 144 19.11 -3.53 -1.91
C ALA A 144 20.20 -3.88 -2.93
N MET A 145 20.31 -5.16 -3.30
CA MET A 145 21.28 -5.67 -4.27
C MET A 145 21.09 -5.03 -5.66
N HIS A 146 19.85 -4.95 -6.14
CA HIS A 146 19.56 -4.33 -7.43
C HIS A 146 19.93 -2.84 -7.41
N GLY A 147 19.50 -2.11 -6.38
CA GLY A 147 19.87 -0.70 -6.19
C GLY A 147 21.38 -0.49 -6.14
N SER A 148 22.12 -1.35 -5.43
CA SER A 148 23.59 -1.24 -5.34
C SER A 148 24.29 -1.53 -6.67
N LEU A 149 23.88 -2.56 -7.42
CA LEU A 149 24.50 -2.94 -8.69
C LEU A 149 24.26 -1.89 -9.79
N VAL A 150 23.05 -1.33 -9.86
CA VAL A 150 22.74 -0.24 -10.79
C VAL A 150 23.57 1.00 -10.42
N THR A 151 23.59 1.38 -9.13
CA THR A 151 24.33 2.56 -8.66
C THR A 151 25.85 2.42 -8.88
N SER A 152 26.42 1.23 -8.69
CA SER A 152 27.86 0.99 -8.87
C SER A 152 28.33 0.99 -10.32
N SER A 153 27.40 0.96 -11.28
CA SER A 153 27.69 0.84 -12.72
C SER A 153 27.13 2.00 -13.55
N LEU A 154 26.73 3.11 -12.90
CA LEU A 154 26.32 4.33 -13.59
C LEU A 154 27.41 4.84 -14.53
N ILE A 155 27.01 5.27 -15.72
CA ILE A 155 27.90 5.94 -16.68
C ILE A 155 28.17 7.35 -16.16
N ARG A 156 29.44 7.79 -16.16
CA ARG A 156 29.82 9.11 -15.64
C ARG A 156 29.42 10.22 -16.61
N GLU A 157 28.34 10.93 -16.28
CA GLU A 157 27.81 12.06 -17.06
C GLU A 157 27.93 13.43 -16.34
N THR A 158 28.36 13.44 -15.07
CA THR A 158 28.50 14.65 -14.26
C THR A 158 29.92 14.84 -13.71
N THR A 159 30.24 16.04 -13.24
CA THR A 159 31.44 16.31 -12.46
C THR A 159 31.27 15.93 -10.99
N GLU A 160 32.34 16.05 -10.20
CA GLU A 160 32.35 15.67 -8.77
C GLU A 160 31.62 16.67 -7.86
N ASN A 161 31.29 17.86 -8.39
CA ASN A 161 30.65 18.94 -7.62
C ASN A 161 29.13 18.97 -7.78
N GLU A 162 28.55 17.98 -8.46
CA GLU A 162 27.14 17.87 -8.81
C GLU A 162 26.65 16.45 -8.52
N SER A 163 25.35 16.29 -8.32
CA SER A 163 24.77 14.97 -8.07
C SER A 163 24.84 14.11 -9.33
N ALA A 164 25.24 12.84 -9.19
CA ALA A 164 25.19 11.88 -10.29
C ALA A 164 23.77 11.69 -10.88
N ASN A 165 22.72 12.02 -10.12
CA ASN A 165 21.34 11.95 -10.60
C ASN A 165 21.07 12.92 -11.77
N GLU A 166 21.75 14.07 -11.81
CA GLU A 166 21.61 15.05 -12.91
C GLU A 166 22.19 14.52 -14.23
N GLY A 167 22.94 13.41 -14.18
CA GLY A 167 23.42 12.69 -15.36
C GLY A 167 22.30 11.98 -16.13
N TYR A 168 21.18 11.66 -15.47
CA TYR A 168 20.02 11.05 -16.11
C TYR A 168 18.99 12.12 -16.53
N ARG A 169 18.49 12.02 -17.75
CA ARG A 169 17.42 12.87 -18.28
C ARG A 169 16.13 12.08 -18.45
N PHE A 170 15.04 12.60 -17.90
CA PHE A 170 13.73 11.96 -18.01
C PHE A 170 13.30 11.80 -19.47
N GLY A 171 13.08 10.54 -19.89
CA GLY A 171 12.69 10.20 -21.25
C GLY A 171 13.86 10.02 -22.24
N GLN A 172 15.11 9.93 -21.76
CA GLN A 172 16.24 9.58 -22.63
C GLN A 172 16.10 8.16 -23.19
N GLU A 173 16.70 7.92 -24.36
CA GLU A 173 16.63 6.63 -25.06
C GLU A 173 17.72 5.64 -24.59
N GLU A 174 18.87 6.15 -24.15
CA GLU A 174 20.01 5.32 -23.75
C GLU A 174 19.94 4.91 -22.27
N GLU A 175 20.41 3.70 -21.98
CA GLU A 175 20.52 3.17 -20.61
C GLU A 175 21.52 3.97 -19.78
N THR A 176 21.19 4.25 -18.52
CA THR A 176 22.00 5.12 -17.64
C THR A 176 23.15 4.41 -16.93
N TYR A 177 23.26 3.08 -17.08
CA TYR A 177 24.25 2.24 -16.40
C TYR A 177 24.74 1.10 -17.29
N ASN A 178 25.91 0.55 -16.98
CA ASN A 178 26.50 -0.55 -17.73
C ASN A 178 26.12 -1.91 -17.11
N ILE A 179 25.11 -2.55 -17.69
CA ILE A 179 24.65 -3.88 -17.25
C ILE A 179 25.73 -4.96 -17.37
N VAL A 180 26.65 -4.87 -18.33
CA VAL A 180 27.74 -5.85 -18.50
C VAL A 180 28.73 -5.74 -17.35
N ALA A 181 29.05 -4.52 -16.91
CA ALA A 181 29.91 -4.30 -15.75
C ALA A 181 29.24 -4.79 -14.45
N ALA A 182 27.94 -4.50 -14.27
CA ALA A 182 27.19 -4.99 -13.12
C ALA A 182 27.10 -6.53 -13.09
N HIS A 183 26.87 -7.16 -14.24
CA HIS A 183 26.82 -8.61 -14.36
C HIS A 183 28.19 -9.25 -14.08
N GLY A 184 29.26 -8.70 -14.64
CA GLY A 184 30.63 -9.16 -14.38
C GLY A 184 30.96 -9.13 -12.89
N TYR A 185 30.71 -7.99 -12.23
CA TYR A 185 30.95 -7.85 -10.79
C TYR A 185 30.16 -8.83 -9.92
N LEU A 186 28.92 -9.17 -10.29
CA LEU A 186 28.11 -10.11 -9.52
C LEU A 186 28.51 -11.58 -9.76
N ALA A 187 29.03 -11.89 -10.94
CA ALA A 187 29.36 -13.25 -11.37
C ALA A 187 30.79 -13.69 -11.00
N ASP A 188 31.69 -12.73 -10.76
CA ASP A 188 33.07 -12.95 -10.30
C ASP A 188 33.16 -13.15 -8.77
#